data_AF-A0A561V5G4-F1
#
_entry.id   AF-A0A561V5G4-F1
#
_cell.length_a   1.000
_cell.length_b   1.000
_cell.length_c   1.000
_cell.angle_alpha   90.00
_cell.angle_beta   90.00
_cell.angle_gamma   90.00
#
_symmetry.space_group_name_H-M   'P 1'
#
loop_
_entity.id
_entity.type
_entity.pdbx_description
1 polymer ?
#
loop_
_entity_poly.entity_id
_entity_poly.type
_entity_poly.pdbx_seq_one_letter_code
_entity_poly.pdbx_strand_id
1 'polypeptide(L)' 'MFVEIAFAGLPIDRDEVEEALDAAFGPDGEITGAGSGMERCHLDLEIEGSLDRGVALERVRSVLAGLGVQECTTLNVSD' A
#
# COMPACT_ATOMS: atom_id res chain seq x y z
N MET A 1 -7.60 0.95 10.54
CA MET A 1 -6.12 0.90 10.64
C MET A 1 -5.56 1.60 9.42
N PHE A 2 -4.50 2.38 9.55
CA PHE A 2 -3.93 3.11 8.44
C PHE A 2 -2.53 2.60 8.09
N VAL A 3 -2.26 2.39 6.80
CA VAL A 3 -0.97 1.94 6.28
C VAL A 3 -0.50 2.94 5.23
N GLU A 4 0.52 3.70 5.57
CA GLU A 4 1.23 4.55 4.62
C GLU A 4 2.34 3.72 3.95
N ILE A 5 2.31 3.69 2.63
CA ILE A 5 3.26 3.00 1.76
C ILE A 5 4.10 4.07 1.07
N ALA A 6 5.33 4.27 1.53
CA ALA A 6 6.27 5.20 0.93
C ALA A 6 7.18 4.49 -0.07
N PHE A 7 7.25 4.99 -1.30
CA PHE A 7 8.09 4.44 -2.36
C PHE A 7 9.33 5.30 -2.60
N ALA A 8 10.49 4.67 -2.62
CA ALA A 8 11.78 5.26 -2.95
C ALA A 8 12.26 4.76 -4.33
N GLY A 9 11.84 5.45 -5.40
CA GLY A 9 12.18 5.08 -6.78
C GLY A 9 11.34 3.92 -7.30
N LEU A 10 10.05 4.18 -7.56
CA LEU A 10 9.13 3.18 -8.07
C LEU A 10 9.50 2.78 -9.52
N PRO A 11 9.74 1.49 -9.82
CA PRO A 11 10.08 1.04 -11.17
C PRO A 11 8.85 0.91 -12.09
N ILE A 12 7.64 1.00 -11.53
CA ILE A 12 6.35 0.90 -12.21
C ILE A 12 5.52 2.16 -11.93
N ASP A 13 4.41 2.32 -12.64
CA ASP A 13 3.45 3.37 -12.33
C ASP A 13 2.79 3.13 -10.98
N ARG A 14 2.57 4.23 -10.24
CA ARG A 14 1.94 4.19 -8.91
C ARG A 14 0.49 3.72 -9.00
N ASP A 15 -0.20 4.04 -10.07
CA ASP A 15 -1.55 3.58 -10.37
C ASP A 15 -1.63 2.04 -10.45
N GLU A 16 -0.60 1.35 -10.96
CA GLU A 16 -0.59 -0.13 -10.96
C GLU A 16 -0.52 -0.71 -9.54
N VAL A 17 0.18 -0.03 -8.63
CA VAL A 17 0.22 -0.43 -7.22
C VAL A 17 -1.13 -0.16 -6.54
N GLU A 18 -1.75 0.97 -6.87
CA GLU A 18 -3.08 1.34 -6.40
C GLU A 18 -4.12 0.29 -6.82
N GLU A 19 -4.19 -0.02 -8.11
CA GLU A 19 -5.11 -1.03 -8.65
C GLU A 19 -4.88 -2.42 -8.05
N ALA A 20 -3.62 -2.81 -7.83
CA ALA A 20 -3.31 -4.11 -7.25
C ALA A 20 -3.69 -4.19 -5.76
N LEU A 21 -3.53 -3.11 -5.02
CA LEU A 21 -3.95 -3.03 -3.61
C LEU A 21 -5.48 -2.99 -3.51
N ASP A 22 -6.15 -2.18 -4.32
CA ASP A 22 -7.61 -2.15 -4.41
C ASP A 22 -8.18 -3.53 -4.77
N ALA A 23 -7.60 -4.23 -5.74
CA ALA A 23 -8.01 -5.59 -6.10
C ALA A 23 -7.79 -6.62 -4.98
N ALA A 24 -6.76 -6.43 -4.14
CA ALA A 24 -6.45 -7.34 -3.05
C ALA A 24 -7.28 -7.10 -1.78
N PHE A 25 -7.60 -5.84 -1.50
CA PHE A 25 -8.37 -5.44 -0.32
C PHE A 25 -9.87 -5.32 -0.61
N GLY A 26 -10.24 -4.82 -1.78
CA GLY A 26 -11.63 -4.65 -2.20
C GLY A 26 -12.46 -3.93 -1.12
N PRO A 27 -13.50 -4.57 -0.57
CA PRO A 27 -14.31 -3.95 0.48
C PRO A 27 -13.62 -3.86 1.86
N ASP A 28 -12.51 -4.57 2.06
CA ASP A 28 -11.80 -4.61 3.35
C ASP A 28 -10.77 -3.48 3.50
N GLY A 29 -10.51 -2.69 2.46
CA GLY A 29 -9.60 -1.55 2.54
C GLY A 29 -9.75 -0.59 1.36
N GLU A 30 -9.63 0.70 1.66
CA GLU A 30 -9.80 1.82 0.74
C GLU A 30 -8.50 2.61 0.63
N ILE A 31 -8.16 3.04 -0.58
CA ILE A 31 -7.02 3.92 -0.82
C ILE A 31 -7.51 5.36 -0.67
N THR A 32 -7.04 6.03 0.37
CA THR A 32 -7.57 7.33 0.83
C THR A 32 -6.70 8.52 0.40
N GLY A 33 -5.45 8.26 0.03
CA GLY A 33 -4.48 9.31 -0.23
C GLY A 33 -3.38 8.85 -1.17
N ALA A 34 -3.10 9.70 -2.17
CA ALA A 34 -2.00 9.52 -3.09
C ALA A 34 -1.30 10.87 -3.26
N GLY A 35 -0.13 11.04 -2.63
CA GLY A 35 0.67 12.25 -2.78
C GLY A 35 1.98 11.96 -3.51
N SER A 36 2.36 12.91 -4.36
CA SER A 36 3.59 12.86 -5.13
C SER A 36 4.46 14.02 -4.66
N GLY A 37 5.33 13.78 -3.68
CA GLY A 37 6.32 14.77 -3.26
C GLY A 37 7.50 14.76 -4.22
N MET A 38 8.28 15.85 -4.27
CA MET A 38 9.56 15.87 -4.98
C MET A 38 10.39 14.67 -4.48
N GLU A 39 10.55 13.64 -5.32
CA GLU A 39 11.35 12.41 -5.09
C GLU A 39 10.68 11.22 -4.40
N ARG A 40 9.48 11.33 -3.81
CA ARG A 40 8.79 10.17 -3.18
C ARG A 40 7.29 10.15 -3.43
N CYS A 41 6.82 9.00 -3.92
CA CYS A 41 5.39 8.68 -3.97
C CYS A 41 4.99 8.06 -2.64
N HIS A 42 3.82 8.43 -2.13
CA HIS A 42 3.18 7.74 -1.01
C HIS A 42 1.76 7.34 -1.39
N LEU A 43 1.34 6.22 -0.81
CA LEU A 43 -0.02 5.70 -0.90
C LEU A 43 -0.52 5.41 0.50
N ASP A 44 -1.74 5.83 0.75
CA ASP A 44 -2.38 5.73 2.04
C ASP A 44 -3.54 4.73 1.93
N LEU A 45 -3.36 3.58 2.56
CA LEU A 45 -4.36 2.51 2.61
C LEU A 45 -5.03 2.50 3.98
N GLU A 46 -6.32 2.79 3.99
CA GLU A 46 -7.19 2.59 5.15
C GLU A 46 -7.77 1.18 5.11
N ILE A 47 -7.62 0.44 6.20
CA ILE A 47 -8.09 -0.94 6.35
C ILE A 47 -9.18 -0.97 7.40
N GLU A 48 -10.27 -1.65 7.07
CA GLU A 48 -11.42 -1.83 7.95
C GLU A 48 -11.02 -2.54 9.25
N GLY A 49 -11.54 -2.05 10.38
CA GLY A 49 -11.18 -2.56 11.71
C GLY A 49 -11.59 -4.01 11.99
N SER A 50 -12.31 -4.65 11.07
CA SER A 50 -12.66 -6.07 11.10
C SER A 50 -11.51 -6.98 10.66
N LEU A 51 -10.53 -6.46 9.90
CA LEU A 51 -9.41 -7.23 9.37
C LEU A 51 -8.25 -7.26 10.39
N ASP A 52 -7.71 -8.45 10.66
CA ASP A 52 -6.55 -8.58 11.53
C ASP A 52 -5.33 -7.86 10.94
N ARG A 53 -4.63 -7.08 11.78
CA ARG A 53 -3.45 -6.31 11.38
C ARG A 53 -2.37 -7.17 10.73
N GLY A 54 -2.10 -8.35 11.27
CA GLY A 54 -1.09 -9.26 10.71
C GLY A 54 -1.49 -9.76 9.33
N VAL A 55 -2.75 -10.18 9.18
CA VAL A 55 -3.31 -10.61 7.89
C VAL A 55 -3.27 -9.49 6.87
N ALA A 56 -3.63 -8.26 7.27
CA ALA A 56 -3.62 -7.11 6.39
C ALA A 56 -2.20 -6.76 5.92
N LEU A 57 -1.22 -6.72 6.83
CA LEU A 57 0.17 -6.42 6.47
C LEU A 57 0.81 -7.49 5.59
N GLU A 58 0.53 -8.77 5.85
CA GLU A 58 1.00 -9.86 4.99
C GLU A 58 0.37 -9.76 3.60
N ARG A 59 -0.90 -9.34 3.50
CA ARG A 59 -1.57 -9.09 2.22
C ARG A 59 -0.92 -7.92 1.47
N VAL A 60 -0.70 -6.78 2.12
CA VAL A 60 0.02 -5.64 1.51
C VAL A 60 1.39 -6.10 1.00
N ARG A 61 2.17 -6.80 1.83
CA ARG A 61 3.49 -7.34 1.45
C ARG A 61 3.40 -8.28 0.25
N SER A 62 2.42 -9.17 0.22
CA SER A 62 2.22 -10.10 -0.90
C SER A 62 1.95 -9.36 -2.21
N VAL A 63 1.17 -8.28 -2.18
CA VAL A 63 0.90 -7.44 -3.36
C VAL A 63 2.18 -6.74 -3.82
N LEU A 64 2.89 -6.08 -2.91
CA LEU A 64 4.13 -5.37 -3.22
C LEU A 64 5.25 -6.32 -3.71
N ALA A 65 5.29 -7.54 -3.19
CA ALA A 65 6.19 -8.60 -3.65
C ALA A 65 5.83 -9.06 -5.07
N GLY A 66 4.53 -9.24 -5.36
CA GLY A 66 4.03 -9.63 -6.69
C GLY A 66 4.36 -8.60 -7.76
N LEU A 67 4.38 -7.32 -7.38
CA LEU A 67 4.77 -6.19 -8.23
C LEU A 67 6.29 -5.97 -8.29
N GLY A 68 7.07 -6.66 -7.46
CA GLY A 68 8.53 -6.49 -7.39
C GLY A 68 8.99 -5.15 -6.81
N VAL A 69 8.11 -4.41 -6.12
CA VAL A 69 8.41 -3.09 -5.55
C VAL A 69 8.70 -3.11 -4.06
N GLN A 70 8.58 -4.28 -3.41
CA GLN A 70 8.75 -4.43 -1.96
C GLN A 70 10.07 -3.84 -1.44
N GLU A 71 11.18 -4.03 -2.16
CA GLU A 71 12.50 -3.53 -1.74
C GLU A 71 12.62 -2.01 -1.82
N CYS A 72 11.76 -1.37 -2.62
CA CYS A 72 11.67 0.08 -2.78
C CYS A 72 10.58 0.70 -1.88
N THR A 73 9.90 -0.10 -1.05
CA THR A 73 8.78 0.33 -0.22
C THR A 73 9.15 0.39 1.26
N THR A 74 8.59 1.38 1.95
CA THR A 74 8.57 1.44 3.42
C THR A 74 7.11 1.47 3.87
N LEU A 75 6.75 0.56 4.77
CA LEU A 75 5.40 0.47 5.35
C LEU A 75 5.40 1.14 6.73
N ASN A 76 4.67 2.23 6.86
CA ASN A 76 4.36 2.87 8.14
C ASN A 76 2.94 2.52 8.54
N VAL A 77 2.76 1.98 9.74
CA VAL A 77 1.46 1.51 10.22
C VAL A 77 1.03 2.35 11.41
N SER A 78 -0.15 2.94 11.31
CA SER A 78 -0.78 3.77 12.35
C SER A 78 -2.16 3.20 12.72
N ASP A 79 -2.53 3.34 13.99
CA ASP A 79 -3.84 2.98 14.53
C ASP A 79 -4.75 4.20 14.60
#